data_AF-A0A2E9QSM1-F1
#
_entry.id   AF-A0A2E9QSM1-F1
#
_cell.length_a   1.000
_cell.length_b   1.000
_cell.length_c   1.000
_cell.angle_alpha   90.00
_cell.angle_beta   90.00
_cell.angle_gamma   90.00
#
_symmetry.space_group_name_H-M   'P 1'
#
loop_
_entity.id
_entity.type
_entity.pdbx_description
1 polymer ?
#
loop_
_entity_poly.entity_id
_entity_poly.type
_entity_poly.pdbx_seq_one_letter_code
_entity_poly.pdbx_strand_id
1 'polypeptide(L)'
;MRHMRHMTNSLFSVTLPTRVCAWAVLVWIAFSTLTTHAHAMTIVHMSDQQLVEASTLIVRGKVIKKHSMWIGQKTTIVTQVTISVYEEVLGRTAPATVTIRHYGGTVGDFSMGLEHAPHFAQNEEVVVFLHTNKYIPNEYLLTGWTQGKWTVNRPESTTPTSSTDLPVTIHRVQTPSRIIVPKTLTLQTNTKQTNIARQEDYKTFVTRLKTYWTTLQKKRTLKLTPTPNKQSIKPSSKGAN
;
A
#
# COMPACT_ATOMS: atom_id res chain seq x y z
N MET A 1 52.12 77.44 -3.70
CA MET A 1 50.72 77.33 -4.16
C MET A 1 50.32 75.86 -4.14
N ARG A 2 49.38 75.50 -3.26
CA ARG A 2 48.93 74.13 -2.98
C ARG A 2 47.46 74.09 -3.39
N HIS A 3 47.08 73.24 -4.34
CA HIS A 3 45.66 72.92 -4.50
C HIS A 3 45.48 71.45 -4.90
N MET A 4 45.04 70.69 -3.91
CA MET A 4 44.50 69.35 -3.99
C MET A 4 43.02 69.49 -4.36
N ARG A 5 42.51 68.72 -5.34
CA ARG A 5 41.06 68.50 -5.52
C ARG A 5 40.80 67.01 -5.71
N HIS A 6 40.00 66.49 -4.79
CA HIS A 6 39.36 65.18 -4.83
C HIS A 6 38.39 65.07 -6.02
N MET A 7 38.36 63.93 -6.69
CA MET A 7 37.22 63.50 -7.52
C MET A 7 36.38 62.52 -6.71
N THR A 8 35.09 62.80 -6.58
CA THR A 8 34.07 62.00 -5.91
C THR A 8 33.29 61.17 -6.94
N ASN A 9 33.02 59.90 -6.60
CA ASN A 9 32.19 58.98 -7.38
C ASN A 9 30.70 59.39 -7.35
N SER A 10 30.06 59.48 -8.53
CA SER A 10 28.62 59.66 -8.67
C SER A 10 27.91 58.31 -8.76
N LEU A 11 27.05 58.00 -7.80
CA LEU A 11 26.10 56.89 -7.86
C LEU A 11 24.86 57.33 -8.68
N PHE A 12 24.58 56.63 -9.78
CA PHE A 12 23.32 56.76 -10.52
C PHE A 12 22.22 55.95 -9.82
N SER A 13 21.18 56.60 -9.32
CA SER A 13 19.95 55.97 -8.83
C SER A 13 18.91 55.94 -9.95
N VAL A 14 18.58 54.73 -10.43
CA VAL A 14 17.51 54.50 -11.42
C VAL A 14 16.16 54.45 -10.67
N THR A 15 15.31 55.45 -10.89
CA THR A 15 13.94 55.49 -10.36
C THR A 15 12.97 54.93 -11.39
N LEU A 16 12.47 53.70 -11.17
CA LEU A 16 11.43 53.12 -12.04
C LEU A 16 10.03 53.70 -11.72
N PRO A 17 9.17 53.93 -12.73
CA PRO A 17 7.84 54.50 -12.55
C PRO A 17 6.85 53.51 -11.90
N THR A 18 6.12 54.00 -10.90
CA THR A 18 5.18 53.25 -10.02
C THR A 18 4.12 52.42 -10.75
N ARG A 19 3.76 52.78 -11.99
CA ARG A 19 2.78 52.06 -12.82
C ARG A 19 3.30 50.69 -13.28
N VAL A 20 4.61 50.55 -13.52
CA VAL A 20 5.23 49.28 -13.97
C VAL A 20 5.27 48.27 -12.83
N CYS A 21 5.50 48.72 -11.59
CA CYS A 21 5.46 47.87 -10.40
C CYS A 21 4.05 47.30 -10.15
N ALA A 22 3.00 48.07 -10.39
CA ALA A 22 1.62 47.62 -10.18
C ALA A 22 1.22 46.48 -11.14
N TRP A 23 1.65 46.55 -12.40
CA TRP A 23 1.39 45.50 -13.39
C TRP A 23 2.22 44.26 -13.14
N ALA A 24 3.48 44.42 -12.70
CA ALA A 24 4.33 43.31 -12.30
C ALA A 24 3.73 42.53 -11.12
N VAL A 25 3.15 43.21 -10.13
CA VAL A 25 2.48 42.58 -8.98
C VAL A 25 1.23 41.80 -9.42
N LEU A 26 0.41 42.35 -10.32
CA LEU A 26 -0.79 41.65 -10.82
C LEU A 26 -0.43 40.40 -11.64
N VAL A 27 0.62 40.46 -12.45
CA VAL A 27 1.13 39.27 -13.18
C VAL A 27 1.67 38.23 -12.21
N TRP A 28 2.33 38.65 -11.14
CA TRP A 28 2.82 37.74 -10.10
C TRP A 28 1.68 37.05 -9.33
N ILE A 29 0.60 37.78 -9.02
CA ILE A 29 -0.60 37.22 -8.38
C ILE A 29 -1.35 36.28 -9.33
N ALA A 30 -1.44 36.61 -10.62
CA ALA A 30 -2.06 35.73 -11.62
C ALA A 30 -1.25 34.44 -11.86
N PHE A 31 0.08 34.48 -11.69
CA PHE A 31 0.93 33.30 -11.83
C PHE A 31 0.91 32.38 -10.59
N SER A 32 0.63 32.92 -9.40
CA SER A 32 0.56 32.12 -8.16
C SER A 32 -0.73 31.32 -7.99
N THR A 33 -1.79 31.64 -8.74
CA THR A 33 -3.05 30.88 -8.71
C THR A 33 -3.04 29.60 -9.54
N LEU A 34 -1.99 29.35 -10.34
CA LEU A 34 -1.76 28.07 -11.04
C LEU A 34 -1.19 26.98 -10.11
N THR A 35 -1.65 26.89 -8.87
CA THR A 35 -1.29 25.79 -7.99
C THR A 35 -2.08 24.55 -8.41
N THR A 36 -1.44 23.67 -9.18
CA THR A 36 -1.95 22.34 -9.50
C THR A 36 -2.24 21.59 -8.19
N HIS A 37 -3.50 21.21 -7.99
CA HIS A 37 -3.90 20.41 -6.84
C HIS A 37 -3.28 19.02 -6.97
N ALA A 38 -2.29 18.72 -6.13
CA ALA A 38 -1.76 17.37 -6.03
C ALA A 38 -2.81 16.49 -5.35
N HIS A 39 -3.44 15.59 -6.12
CA HIS A 39 -4.31 14.56 -5.57
C HIS A 39 -3.45 13.49 -4.88
N ALA A 40 -3.27 13.62 -3.58
CA ALA A 40 -2.67 12.56 -2.76
C ALA A 40 -3.71 11.46 -2.51
N MET A 41 -3.39 10.21 -2.86
CA MET A 41 -4.23 9.07 -2.52
C MET A 41 -3.98 8.68 -1.06
N THR A 42 -4.99 8.76 -0.20
CA THR A 42 -4.88 8.33 1.21
C THR A 42 -5.11 6.83 1.31
N ILE A 43 -4.08 6.07 1.73
CA ILE A 43 -4.22 4.64 2.01
C ILE A 43 -4.71 4.47 3.45
N VAL A 44 -5.90 3.89 3.61
CA VAL A 44 -6.41 3.51 4.93
C VAL A 44 -5.59 2.33 5.45
N HIS A 45 -4.92 2.52 6.58
CA HIS A 45 -4.18 1.44 7.22
C HIS A 45 -5.11 0.33 7.72
N MET A 46 -4.84 -0.90 7.29
CA MET A 46 -5.56 -2.10 7.70
C MET A 46 -4.69 -2.90 8.67
N SER A 47 -5.29 -3.34 9.78
CA SER A 47 -4.67 -4.34 10.65
C SER A 47 -4.60 -5.70 9.94
N ASP A 48 -3.72 -6.59 10.38
CA ASP A 48 -3.62 -7.92 9.79
C ASP A 48 -4.91 -8.74 9.98
N GLN A 49 -5.63 -8.51 11.08
CA GLN A 49 -6.97 -9.09 11.27
C GLN A 49 -7.98 -8.56 10.23
N GLN A 50 -7.96 -7.26 9.92
CA GLN A 50 -8.83 -6.68 8.89
C GLN A 50 -8.46 -7.19 7.49
N LEU A 51 -7.17 -7.37 7.20
CA LEU A 51 -6.72 -7.98 5.95
C LEU A 51 -7.22 -9.43 5.82
N VAL A 52 -7.11 -10.22 6.89
CA VAL A 52 -7.67 -11.58 6.92
C VAL A 52 -9.18 -11.56 6.72
N GLU A 53 -9.89 -10.66 7.40
CA GLU A 53 -11.36 -10.58 7.32
C GLU A 53 -11.86 -10.19 5.93
N ALA A 54 -11.17 -9.25 5.26
CA ALA A 54 -11.53 -8.74 3.94
C ALA A 54 -11.06 -9.63 2.78
N SER A 55 -10.19 -10.61 3.04
CA SER A 55 -9.64 -11.47 1.99
C SER A 55 -10.49 -12.71 1.76
N THR A 56 -10.76 -13.00 0.49
CA THR A 56 -11.38 -14.27 0.10
C THR A 56 -10.34 -15.37 0.02
N LEU A 57 -9.08 -15.05 -0.28
CA LEU A 57 -7.99 -16.01 -0.52
C LEU A 57 -6.67 -15.44 0.01
N ILE A 58 -5.85 -16.26 0.69
CA ILE A 58 -4.51 -15.85 1.14
C ILE A 58 -3.54 -16.95 0.73
N VAL A 59 -2.63 -16.64 -0.19
CA VAL A 59 -1.71 -17.64 -0.75
C VAL A 59 -0.27 -17.23 -0.59
N ARG A 60 0.59 -18.22 -0.40
CA ARG A 60 2.03 -18.13 -0.59
C ARG A 60 2.39 -18.70 -1.94
N GLY A 61 3.29 -18.04 -2.66
CA GLY A 61 3.72 -18.52 -3.95
C GLY A 61 4.87 -17.70 -4.53
N LYS A 62 5.22 -18.01 -5.77
CA LYS A 62 6.28 -17.33 -6.52
C LYS A 62 5.73 -16.60 -7.73
N VAL A 63 6.20 -15.37 -7.94
CA VAL A 63 5.87 -14.59 -9.13
C VAL A 63 6.53 -15.23 -10.35
N ILE A 64 5.70 -15.76 -11.25
CA ILE A 64 6.15 -16.44 -12.47
C ILE A 64 5.96 -15.58 -13.72
N LYS A 65 5.07 -14.59 -13.69
CA LYS A 65 4.84 -13.69 -14.82
C LYS A 65 4.37 -12.33 -14.33
N LYS A 66 4.85 -11.27 -14.99
CA LYS A 66 4.34 -9.90 -14.84
C LYS A 66 4.25 -9.25 -16.21
N HIS A 67 3.13 -8.64 -16.54
CA HIS A 67 3.04 -7.78 -17.72
C HIS A 67 2.04 -6.64 -17.50
N SER A 68 2.31 -5.49 -18.11
CA SER A 68 1.39 -4.36 -18.12
C SER A 68 0.69 -4.28 -19.48
N MET A 69 -0.56 -3.80 -19.48
CA MET A 69 -1.35 -3.64 -20.68
C MET A 69 -2.31 -2.45 -20.56
N TRP A 70 -2.68 -1.90 -21.71
CA TRP A 70 -3.73 -0.90 -21.82
C TRP A 70 -5.12 -1.54 -21.71
N ILE A 71 -6.04 -0.87 -21.02
CA ILE A 71 -7.47 -1.18 -20.99
C ILE A 71 -8.29 0.06 -21.34
N GLY A 72 -9.60 -0.13 -21.58
CA GLY A 72 -10.54 0.98 -21.79
C GLY A 72 -10.13 1.89 -22.95
N GLN A 73 -9.89 1.34 -24.14
CA GLN A 73 -9.44 2.10 -25.32
C GLN A 73 -8.14 2.91 -25.10
N LYS A 74 -7.16 2.32 -24.39
CA LYS A 74 -5.86 2.94 -24.06
C LYS A 74 -5.96 4.16 -23.14
N THR A 75 -6.93 4.17 -22.23
CA THR A 75 -7.07 5.23 -21.21
C THR A 75 -6.37 4.89 -19.89
N THR A 76 -6.16 3.61 -19.61
CA THR A 76 -5.63 3.16 -18.32
C THR A 76 -4.65 2.01 -18.51
N ILE A 77 -3.51 2.06 -17.81
CA ILE A 77 -2.57 0.94 -17.73
C ILE A 77 -2.89 0.08 -16.51
N VAL A 78 -2.99 -1.23 -16.70
CA VAL A 78 -3.03 -2.20 -15.60
C VAL A 78 -1.87 -3.15 -15.71
N THR A 79 -1.41 -3.65 -14.57
CA THR A 79 -0.42 -4.72 -14.47
C THR A 79 -1.08 -5.98 -13.97
N GLN A 80 -0.82 -7.08 -14.68
CA GLN A 80 -1.17 -8.43 -14.28
C GLN A 80 0.06 -9.15 -13.76
N VAL A 81 -0.08 -9.77 -12.58
CA VAL A 81 0.98 -10.54 -11.93
C VAL A 81 0.45 -11.95 -11.68
N THR A 82 1.06 -12.94 -12.31
CA THR A 82 0.73 -14.34 -12.12
C THR A 82 1.67 -14.97 -11.09
N ILE A 83 1.08 -15.62 -10.10
CA ILE A 83 1.78 -16.30 -9.01
C ILE A 83 1.47 -17.79 -9.11
N SER A 84 2.52 -18.61 -9.12
CA SER A 84 2.42 -20.05 -8.88
C SER A 84 2.22 -20.27 -7.38
N VAL A 85 1.12 -20.88 -7.00
CA VAL A 85 0.74 -21.08 -5.60
C VAL A 85 1.49 -22.29 -5.04
N TYR A 86 2.12 -22.12 -3.89
CA TYR A 86 2.72 -23.20 -3.11
C TYR A 86 1.72 -23.72 -2.08
N GLU A 87 1.05 -22.83 -1.38
CA GLU A 87 0.07 -23.17 -0.33
C GLU A 87 -0.96 -22.04 -0.14
N GLU A 88 -2.16 -22.41 0.32
CA GLU A 88 -3.10 -21.48 0.93
C GLU A 88 -2.78 -21.36 2.43
N VAL A 89 -2.55 -20.14 2.90
CA VAL A 89 -1.95 -19.87 4.21
C VAL A 89 -2.87 -20.27 5.38
N LEU A 90 -4.18 -20.22 5.17
CA LEU A 90 -5.18 -20.60 6.17
C LEU A 90 -5.62 -22.07 6.04
N GLY A 91 -5.05 -22.83 5.11
CA GLY A 91 -5.36 -24.25 4.88
C GLY A 91 -6.65 -24.50 4.10
N ARG A 92 -7.12 -23.52 3.32
CA ARG A 92 -8.28 -23.70 2.42
C ARG A 92 -7.84 -24.17 1.04
N THR A 93 -8.79 -24.48 0.17
CA THR A 93 -8.51 -24.80 -1.23
C THR A 93 -8.08 -23.55 -1.99
N ALA A 94 -7.01 -23.66 -2.77
CA ALA A 94 -6.54 -22.63 -3.68
C ALA A 94 -6.27 -23.23 -5.08
N PRO A 95 -6.41 -22.44 -6.15
CA PRO A 95 -5.95 -22.85 -7.47
C PRO A 95 -4.42 -22.95 -7.51
N ALA A 96 -3.88 -23.72 -8.47
CA ALA A 96 -2.44 -23.85 -8.67
C ALA A 96 -1.76 -22.52 -9.06
N THR A 97 -2.51 -21.61 -9.68
CA THR A 97 -2.04 -20.28 -10.06
C THR A 97 -3.10 -19.23 -9.77
N VAL A 98 -2.66 -18.03 -9.37
CA VAL A 98 -3.53 -16.85 -9.24
C VAL A 98 -2.98 -15.71 -10.08
N THR A 99 -3.86 -14.91 -10.67
CA THR A 99 -3.49 -13.69 -11.39
C THR A 99 -4.06 -12.48 -10.65
N ILE A 100 -3.16 -11.58 -10.24
CA ILE A 100 -3.49 -10.33 -9.57
C ILE A 100 -3.52 -9.22 -10.61
N ARG A 101 -4.58 -8.40 -10.60
CA ARG A 101 -4.64 -7.16 -11.38
C ARG A 101 -4.53 -5.95 -10.47
N HIS A 102 -3.68 -5.00 -10.84
CA HIS A 102 -3.62 -3.69 -10.21
C HIS A 102 -3.40 -2.58 -11.23
N TYR A 103 -3.85 -1.38 -10.92
CA TYR A 103 -3.57 -0.18 -11.71
C TYR A 103 -2.08 0.19 -11.71
N GLY A 104 -1.68 0.81 -12.82
CA GLY A 104 -0.32 1.28 -13.06
C GLY A 104 0.54 0.25 -13.79
N GLY A 105 1.76 0.66 -14.10
CA GLY A 105 2.74 -0.14 -14.85
C GLY A 105 3.29 0.61 -16.06
N THR A 106 3.96 -0.13 -16.94
CA THR A 106 4.68 0.46 -18.08
C THR A 106 4.41 -0.34 -19.35
N VAL A 107 3.98 0.34 -20.41
CA VAL A 107 3.72 -0.24 -21.74
C VAL A 107 4.48 0.57 -22.80
N GLY A 108 5.55 -0.01 -23.35
CA GLY A 108 6.47 0.74 -24.21
C GLY A 108 7.05 1.92 -23.45
N ASP A 109 6.93 3.12 -24.01
CA ASP A 109 7.42 4.36 -23.42
C ASP A 109 6.45 5.00 -22.41
N PHE A 110 5.24 4.44 -22.26
CA PHE A 110 4.22 4.99 -21.37
C PHE A 110 4.27 4.31 -20.01
N SER A 111 4.52 5.08 -18.96
CA SER A 111 4.44 4.62 -17.58
C SER A 111 3.33 5.36 -16.84
N MET A 112 2.44 4.61 -16.20
CA MET A 112 1.43 5.14 -15.30
C MET A 112 1.81 4.75 -13.89
N GLY A 113 2.42 5.69 -13.16
CA GLY A 113 2.72 5.53 -11.75
C GLY A 113 1.51 5.94 -10.91
N LEU A 114 0.98 5.01 -10.12
CA LEU A 114 0.21 5.39 -8.93
C LEU A 114 1.19 5.42 -7.77
N GLU A 115 1.14 6.48 -6.97
CA GLU A 115 1.89 6.53 -5.72
C GLU A 115 1.50 5.30 -4.88
N HIS A 116 2.50 4.64 -4.31
CA HIS A 116 2.32 3.39 -3.55
C HIS A 116 1.64 2.27 -4.35
N ALA A 117 1.88 2.14 -5.66
CA ALA A 117 1.49 0.93 -6.38
C ALA A 117 2.21 -0.32 -5.83
N PRO A 118 1.56 -1.50 -5.80
CA PRO A 118 2.23 -2.72 -5.39
C PRO A 118 3.32 -3.10 -6.40
N HIS A 119 4.52 -3.33 -5.89
CA HIS A 119 5.66 -3.75 -6.70
C HIS A 119 5.90 -5.24 -6.55
N PHE A 120 5.95 -5.96 -7.67
CA PHE A 120 6.32 -7.37 -7.75
C PHE A 120 7.57 -7.53 -8.62
N ALA A 121 8.53 -8.30 -8.12
CA ALA A 121 9.70 -8.72 -8.88
C ALA A 121 9.50 -10.13 -9.46
N GLN A 122 10.06 -10.38 -10.64
CA GLN A 122 10.09 -11.73 -11.21
C GLN A 122 10.85 -12.66 -10.27
N ASN A 123 10.37 -13.90 -10.09
CA ASN A 123 10.95 -14.91 -9.19
C ASN A 123 10.87 -14.57 -7.69
N GLU A 124 10.22 -13.49 -7.30
CA GLU A 124 9.98 -13.14 -5.90
C GLU A 124 9.01 -14.13 -5.25
N GLU A 125 9.33 -14.58 -4.03
CA GLU A 125 8.41 -15.35 -3.20
C GLU A 125 7.60 -14.41 -2.31
N VAL A 126 6.28 -14.57 -2.31
CA VAL A 126 5.35 -13.64 -1.68
C VAL A 126 4.23 -14.35 -0.95
N VAL A 127 3.71 -13.70 0.10
CA VAL A 127 2.36 -13.94 0.61
C VAL A 127 1.46 -12.81 0.15
N VAL A 128 0.33 -13.15 -0.47
CA VAL A 128 -0.64 -12.17 -0.98
C VAL A 128 -2.03 -12.42 -0.41
N PHE A 129 -2.66 -11.31 0.00
CA PHE A 129 -4.03 -11.24 0.50
C PHE A 129 -4.93 -10.79 -0.65
N LEU A 130 -5.88 -11.63 -1.04
CA LEU A 130 -6.62 -11.48 -2.29
C LEU A 130 -8.12 -11.45 -2.04
N HIS A 131 -8.82 -10.64 -2.84
CA HIS A 131 -10.28 -10.68 -2.94
C HIS A 131 -10.74 -10.73 -4.39
N THR A 132 -11.85 -11.40 -4.63
CA THR A 132 -12.51 -11.47 -5.94
C THR A 132 -13.25 -10.18 -6.25
N ASN A 133 -13.35 -9.83 -7.53
CA ASN A 133 -14.18 -8.74 -8.00
C ASN A 133 -15.03 -9.19 -9.20
N LYS A 134 -16.33 -8.91 -9.16
CA LYS A 134 -17.29 -9.31 -10.19
C LYS A 134 -16.99 -8.77 -11.60
N TYR A 135 -16.22 -7.68 -11.71
CA TYR A 135 -15.88 -7.05 -12.99
C TYR A 135 -14.60 -7.62 -13.64
N ILE A 136 -13.82 -8.44 -12.91
CA ILE A 136 -12.62 -9.09 -13.43
C ILE A 136 -12.65 -10.59 -13.08
N PRO A 137 -13.51 -11.38 -13.76
CA PRO A 137 -13.59 -12.81 -13.49
C PRO A 137 -12.23 -13.49 -13.72
N ASN A 138 -11.93 -14.51 -12.91
CA ASN A 138 -10.68 -15.28 -12.93
C ASN A 138 -9.41 -14.50 -12.52
N GLU A 139 -9.58 -13.26 -12.03
CA GLU A 139 -8.50 -12.45 -11.50
C GLU A 139 -8.84 -11.97 -10.09
N TYR A 140 -7.79 -11.58 -9.37
CA TYR A 140 -7.89 -11.10 -7.99
C TYR A 140 -7.42 -9.66 -7.89
N LEU A 141 -8.02 -8.93 -6.97
CA LEU A 141 -7.50 -7.67 -6.47
C LEU A 141 -6.71 -7.91 -5.18
N LEU A 142 -5.68 -7.10 -4.98
CA LEU A 142 -4.87 -7.14 -3.76
C LEU A 142 -5.63 -6.45 -2.62
N THR A 143 -5.99 -7.20 -1.58
CA THR A 143 -6.69 -6.68 -0.40
C THR A 143 -5.83 -5.66 0.34
N GLY A 144 -6.36 -4.47 0.61
CA GLY A 144 -5.60 -3.41 1.26
C GLY A 144 -4.47 -2.82 0.39
N TRP A 145 -4.52 -3.06 -0.93
CA TRP A 145 -3.51 -2.60 -1.88
C TRP A 145 -2.11 -3.09 -1.48
N THR A 146 -1.11 -2.22 -1.39
CA THR A 146 0.26 -2.57 -0.96
C THR A 146 0.34 -3.32 0.38
N GLN A 147 -0.62 -3.12 1.28
CA GLN A 147 -0.64 -3.78 2.59
C GLN A 147 -0.90 -5.29 2.49
N GLY A 148 -1.55 -5.73 1.42
CA GLY A 148 -1.83 -7.15 1.16
C GLY A 148 -0.67 -7.93 0.57
N LYS A 149 0.49 -7.30 0.31
CA LYS A 149 1.69 -7.98 -0.21
C LYS A 149 2.76 -8.07 0.86
N TRP A 150 3.30 -9.26 1.03
CA TRP A 150 4.44 -9.53 1.88
C TRP A 150 5.49 -10.31 1.09
N THR A 151 6.75 -9.98 1.29
CA THR A 151 7.88 -10.63 0.63
C THR A 151 8.50 -11.64 1.58
N VAL A 152 8.71 -12.86 1.08
CA VAL A 152 9.33 -13.96 1.81
C VAL A 152 10.80 -14.05 1.40
N ASN A 153 11.69 -13.94 2.37
CA ASN A 153 13.12 -14.08 2.17
C ASN A 153 13.58 -15.43 2.71
N ARG A 154 14.10 -16.26 1.82
CA ARG A 154 14.84 -17.46 2.21
C ARG A 154 16.34 -17.13 2.22
N PRO A 155 17.03 -17.33 3.34
CA PRO A 155 18.48 -17.23 3.36
C PRO A 155 19.08 -18.25 2.38
N GLU A 156 20.00 -17.80 1.54
CA GLU A 156 20.71 -18.69 0.63
C GLU A 156 21.53 -19.67 1.46
N SER A 157 21.40 -20.97 1.17
CA SER A 157 22.19 -22.01 1.84
C SER A 157 23.62 -21.96 1.31
N THR A 158 24.38 -20.95 1.71
CA THR A 158 25.79 -20.86 1.39
C THR A 158 26.51 -21.84 2.34
N THR A 159 26.93 -22.98 1.80
CA THR A 159 27.77 -24.06 2.40
C THR A 159 27.00 -25.34 2.82
N PRO A 160 27.38 -26.54 2.30
CA PRO A 160 26.79 -27.83 2.67
C PRO A 160 27.18 -28.36 4.08
N THR A 161 27.74 -27.52 4.96
CA THR A 161 28.34 -27.98 6.24
C THR A 161 27.88 -27.19 7.48
N SER A 162 26.85 -26.36 7.41
CA SER A 162 26.26 -25.77 8.62
C SER A 162 24.78 -26.11 8.71
N SER A 163 24.48 -27.06 9.61
CA SER A 163 23.16 -27.60 9.95
C SER A 163 22.24 -26.60 10.68
N THR A 164 22.49 -25.30 10.53
CA THR A 164 21.62 -24.26 11.10
C THR A 164 20.72 -23.77 9.99
N ASP A 165 19.55 -24.38 9.89
CA ASP A 165 18.47 -23.97 8.99
C ASP A 165 18.10 -22.53 9.34
N LEU A 166 18.67 -21.57 8.59
CA LEU A 166 18.43 -20.15 8.85
C LEU A 166 16.92 -19.88 8.65
N PRO A 167 16.27 -19.15 9.58
CA PRO A 167 14.82 -19.04 9.56
C PRO A 167 14.35 -18.28 8.31
N VAL A 168 13.30 -18.80 7.67
CA VAL A 168 12.60 -18.10 6.59
C VAL A 168 11.94 -16.85 7.20
N THR A 169 12.29 -15.69 6.67
CA THR A 169 11.75 -14.41 7.17
C THR A 169 10.72 -13.86 6.20
N ILE A 170 9.80 -13.06 6.73
CA ILE A 170 8.79 -12.36 5.96
C ILE A 170 8.75 -10.89 6.38
N HIS A 171 8.55 -10.01 5.40
CA HIS A 171 8.44 -8.58 5.65
C HIS A 171 7.45 -7.93 4.70
N ARG A 172 6.88 -6.80 5.14
CA ARG A 172 6.06 -5.93 4.30
C ARG A 172 6.88 -4.73 3.88
N VAL A 173 7.09 -4.56 2.58
CA VAL A 173 7.72 -3.32 2.08
C VAL A 173 6.73 -2.17 2.28
N GLN A 174 6.96 -1.36 3.30
CA GLN A 174 6.31 -0.05 3.41
C GLN A 174 7.11 0.91 2.54
N THR A 175 6.65 1.18 1.32
CA THR A 175 7.17 2.35 0.59
C THR A 175 6.79 3.57 1.41
N PRO A 176 7.74 4.37 1.94
CA PRO A 176 7.38 5.56 2.67
C PRO A 176 6.58 6.46 1.74
N SER A 177 5.42 6.94 2.20
CA SER A 177 4.86 8.20 1.70
C SER A 177 5.94 9.25 1.89
N ARG A 178 6.57 9.68 0.80
CA ARG A 178 7.36 10.91 0.83
C ARG A 178 6.34 12.02 1.04
N ILE A 179 6.12 12.40 2.30
CA ILE A 179 5.60 13.73 2.58
C ILE A 179 6.68 14.65 2.02
N ILE A 180 6.42 15.27 0.87
CA ILE A 180 7.27 16.35 0.36
C ILE A 180 7.02 17.52 1.32
N VAL A 181 7.77 17.55 2.42
CA VAL A 181 7.77 18.70 3.31
C VAL A 181 8.53 19.80 2.58
N PRO A 182 7.91 20.97 2.29
CA PRO A 182 8.65 22.07 1.69
C PRO A 182 9.82 22.43 2.61
N LYS A 183 10.99 22.71 2.04
CA LYS A 183 12.27 22.94 2.77
C LYS A 183 12.15 23.97 3.91
N THR A 184 11.15 24.85 3.85
CA THR A 184 10.80 25.88 4.85
C THR A 184 10.08 25.35 6.09
N LEU A 185 9.40 24.20 6.02
CA LEU A 185 8.77 23.53 7.16
C LEU A 185 9.69 22.42 7.67
N THR A 186 10.93 22.76 8.03
CA THR A 186 11.80 21.81 8.74
C THR A 186 11.30 21.69 10.19
N LEU A 187 10.17 21.01 10.39
CA LEU A 187 9.89 20.42 11.68
C LEU A 187 11.02 19.44 11.93
N GLN A 188 11.82 19.70 12.97
CA GLN A 188 12.78 18.74 13.50
C GLN A 188 12.00 17.54 14.02
N THR A 189 11.54 16.70 13.09
CA THR A 189 11.03 15.40 13.43
C THR A 189 12.27 14.57 13.73
N ASN A 190 12.59 14.49 15.02
CA ASN A 190 13.52 13.52 15.56
C ASN A 190 12.86 12.13 15.45
N THR A 191 12.53 11.73 14.23
CA THR A 191 12.06 10.39 13.95
C THR A 191 13.33 9.60 13.75
N LYS A 192 13.75 8.90 14.80
CA LYS A 192 14.33 7.56 14.63
C LYS A 192 13.31 6.74 13.85
N GLN A 193 13.19 7.00 12.56
CA GLN A 193 12.41 6.22 11.64
C GLN A 193 13.30 5.03 11.32
N THR A 194 13.28 4.05 12.23
CA THR A 194 13.78 2.72 11.98
C THR A 194 12.96 2.14 10.83
N ASN A 195 13.32 2.52 9.60
CA ASN A 195 12.84 1.99 8.32
C ASN A 195 13.35 0.56 8.13
N ILE A 196 13.10 -0.30 9.11
CA ILE A 196 13.22 -1.74 8.96
C ILE A 196 11.77 -2.20 8.95
N ALA A 197 11.25 -2.47 7.75
CA ALA A 197 10.08 -3.30 7.58
C ALA A 197 10.20 -4.45 8.58
N ARG A 198 9.28 -4.54 9.55
CA ARG A 198 9.35 -5.50 10.65
C ARG A 198 9.54 -6.91 10.08
N GLN A 199 10.80 -7.35 9.99
CA GLN A 199 11.14 -8.68 9.56
C GLN A 199 10.71 -9.60 10.70
N GLU A 200 9.82 -10.53 10.39
CA GLU A 200 9.38 -11.54 11.34
C GLU A 200 9.61 -12.93 10.75
N ASP A 201 9.65 -13.92 11.63
CA ASP A 201 9.71 -15.32 11.22
C ASP A 201 8.41 -15.73 10.50
N TYR A 202 8.54 -16.42 9.37
CA TYR A 202 7.40 -16.81 8.53
C TYR A 202 6.40 -17.68 9.30
N LYS A 203 6.88 -18.63 10.12
CA LYS A 203 5.99 -19.51 10.89
C LYS A 203 5.18 -18.75 11.93
N THR A 204 5.81 -17.76 12.58
CA THR A 204 5.17 -16.85 13.53
C THR A 204 4.08 -16.04 12.85
N PHE A 205 4.37 -15.49 11.66
CA PHE A 205 3.39 -14.77 10.84
C PHE A 205 2.17 -15.64 10.49
N VAL A 206 2.39 -16.84 9.94
CA VAL A 206 1.29 -17.76 9.56
C VAL A 206 0.44 -18.16 10.77
N THR A 207 1.09 -18.45 11.91
CA THR A 207 0.39 -18.80 13.15
C THR A 207 -0.54 -17.67 13.59
N ARG A 208 -0.07 -16.43 13.51
CA ARG A 208 -0.85 -15.24 13.85
C ARG A 208 -2.08 -15.07 12.94
N LEU A 209 -1.92 -15.26 11.63
CA LEU A 209 -3.05 -15.22 10.69
C LEU A 209 -4.08 -16.32 10.96
N LYS A 210 -3.64 -17.55 11.23
CA LYS A 210 -4.54 -18.66 11.58
C LYS A 210 -5.34 -18.36 12.85
N THR A 211 -4.70 -17.78 13.87
CA THR A 211 -5.38 -17.35 15.11
C THR A 211 -6.44 -16.27 14.84
N TYR A 212 -6.17 -15.29 13.97
CA TYR A 212 -7.20 -14.33 13.58
C TYR A 212 -8.36 -14.99 12.86
N TRP A 213 -8.07 -15.92 11.94
CA TRP A 213 -9.10 -16.64 11.20
C TRP A 213 -10.02 -17.46 12.12
N THR A 214 -9.47 -18.23 13.07
CA THR A 214 -10.28 -19.02 14.02
C THR A 214 -11.16 -18.13 14.89
N THR A 215 -10.64 -16.98 15.32
CA THR A 215 -11.39 -15.97 16.07
C THR A 215 -12.57 -15.42 15.25
N LEU A 216 -12.35 -15.11 13.98
CA LEU A 216 -13.39 -14.65 13.06
C LEU A 216 -14.45 -15.73 12.82
N GLN A 217 -14.05 -16.99 12.66
CA GLN A 217 -14.99 -18.12 12.53
C GLN A 217 -15.90 -18.22 13.75
N LYS A 218 -15.34 -18.19 14.97
CA LYS A 218 -16.11 -18.22 16.21
C LYS A 218 -17.08 -17.03 16.33
N LYS A 219 -16.65 -15.82 15.95
CA LYS A 219 -17.52 -14.64 15.96
C LYS A 219 -18.69 -14.76 14.98
N ARG A 220 -18.43 -15.32 13.79
CA ARG A 220 -19.46 -15.55 12.77
C ARG A 220 -20.47 -16.60 13.21
N THR A 221 -20.03 -17.71 13.83
CA THR A 221 -20.95 -18.73 14.34
C THR A 221 -21.81 -18.20 15.48
N LEU A 222 -21.24 -17.45 16.43
CA LEU A 222 -21.99 -16.85 17.53
C LEU A 222 -23.07 -15.86 17.06
N LYS A 223 -22.82 -15.11 15.99
CA LYS A 223 -23.81 -14.18 15.40
C LYS A 223 -24.96 -14.92 14.70
N LEU A 224 -24.72 -16.14 14.22
CA LEU A 224 -25.69 -16.96 13.50
C LEU A 224 -26.55 -17.84 14.41
N THR A 225 -26.11 -18.12 15.64
CA THR A 225 -26.94 -18.82 16.64
C THR A 225 -28.07 -17.90 17.10
N PRO A 226 -29.35 -18.23 16.83
CA PRO A 226 -30.48 -17.44 17.32
C PRO A 226 -30.48 -17.44 18.85
N THR A 227 -30.63 -16.27 19.48
CA THR A 227 -30.86 -16.19 20.92
C THR A 227 -32.10 -17.03 21.27
N PRO A 228 -32.01 -18.00 22.20
CA PRO A 228 -33.18 -18.81 22.54
C PRO A 228 -34.31 -17.90 23.03
N ASN A 229 -35.44 -17.95 22.32
CA ASN A 229 -36.63 -17.18 22.63
C ASN A 229 -37.17 -17.61 24.00
N LYS A 230 -37.10 -16.72 24.99
CA LYS A 230 -37.54 -16.95 26.39
C LYS A 230 -39.08 -17.07 26.56
N GLN A 231 -39.86 -17.30 25.50
CA GLN A 231 -41.33 -17.29 25.57
C GLN A 231 -42.03 -18.63 25.35
N SER A 232 -41.35 -19.78 25.32
CA SER A 232 -42.01 -21.09 25.09
C SER A 232 -41.91 -22.06 26.27
N ILE A 233 -42.27 -21.63 27.49
CA ILE A 233 -42.68 -22.58 28.54
C ILE A 233 -43.88 -21.99 29.29
N LYS A 234 -45.08 -22.14 28.72
CA LYS A 234 -46.31 -22.10 29.50
C LYS A 234 -46.65 -23.56 29.84
N PRO A 235 -46.60 -24.00 31.11
CA PRO A 235 -47.01 -25.35 31.45
C PRO A 235 -48.52 -25.49 31.18
N SER A 236 -48.87 -26.43 30.30
CA SER A 236 -50.24 -26.91 30.13
C SER A 236 -50.66 -27.56 31.45
N SER A 237 -51.55 -26.90 32.20
CA SER A 237 -52.12 -27.45 33.42
C SER A 237 -53.04 -28.62 33.07
N LYS A 238 -52.74 -29.75 33.72
CA LYS A 238 -53.53 -30.98 33.79
C LYS A 238 -55.02 -30.73 34.10
N GLY A 239 -55.81 -31.73 33.71
CA GLY A 239 -57.27 -31.77 33.76
C GLY A 239 -57.91 -31.61 35.13
N ALA A 240 -59.22 -31.38 35.08
CA ALA A 240 -60.18 -31.78 36.08
C ALA A 240 -61.40 -32.34 35.34
N ASN A 241 -61.91 -33.45 35.86
CA ASN A 241 -63.21 -34.06 35.54
C ASN A 241 -64.36 -33.07 35.71
#